data_AF-A4ID79-F1
#
_entry.id   AF-A4ID79-F1
#
_cell.length_a   1.000
_cell.length_b   1.000
_cell.length_c   1.000
_cell.angle_alpha   90.00
_cell.angle_beta   90.00
_cell.angle_gamma   90.00
#
_symmetry.space_group_name_H-M   'P 1'
#
loop_
_entity.id
_entity.type
_entity.pdbx_description
1 polymer ?
#
loop_
_entity_poly.entity_id
_entity_poly.type
_entity_poly.pdbx_seq_one_letter_code
_entity_poly.pdbx_strand_id
1 'polypeptide(L)'
;MLSSAHSAAFARPTAALWTSARSFGAGPTRLLLGLEQVQDVPTSTDRKPTGMHRGPGKRQTAPKEAAQYQFIKKWDLQMREAWDELEPFKGLPKPKAQFGNEAAEVIWPYALLLENVIKVHPYTKSIYVYYSQRQSTPLGELAARVAKRVSQAYLIPITFHNSHVYVEAEMLLEYSETPWVVVHCLDGTHKLIPVKPQAGQTVKEGAEEVLNGIVSACNEIGNAVKNPKEVMRLLSERPLQNQYVRVNYQWYGDTPEERMSHLVKWDYEPEEVVPQLRNRTQHVLDWMNYDGNLPTHNSVRVNIRREAARMRKPNVSAGPKTFFNSSGSRANARTARFNNSRSSQS
;
A
#
# COMPACT_ATOMS: atom_id res chain seq x y z
N MET A 1 3.48 40.52 26.01
CA MET A 1 4.78 40.92 25.45
C MET A 1 5.25 39.81 24.52
N LEU A 2 5.60 40.19 23.28
CA LEU A 2 6.40 39.43 22.28
C LEU A 2 5.71 38.16 21.73
N SER A 3 4.94 38.18 20.63
CA SER A 3 5.16 38.61 19.24
C SER A 3 5.99 37.67 18.36
N SER A 4 5.29 37.12 17.35
CA SER A 4 5.75 36.87 15.96
C SER A 4 6.66 35.65 15.73
N ALA A 5 6.69 34.99 14.57
CA ALA A 5 6.18 35.34 13.24
C ALA A 5 6.00 34.07 12.40
N HIS A 6 5.09 34.15 11.42
CA HIS A 6 4.96 33.23 10.31
C HIS A 6 6.23 33.18 9.46
N SER A 7 6.54 32.02 8.87
CA SER A 7 7.23 32.01 7.59
C SER A 7 6.80 30.79 6.78
N ALA A 8 6.19 31.11 5.63
CA ALA A 8 5.81 30.19 4.58
C ALA A 8 7.08 29.59 3.95
N ALA A 9 7.07 28.28 3.70
CA ALA A 9 8.09 27.64 2.89
C ALA A 9 7.41 26.87 1.75
N PHE A 10 7.50 27.51 0.58
CA PHE A 10 7.17 27.07 -0.76
C PHE A 10 7.43 25.58 -1.04
N ALA A 11 6.44 24.93 -1.65
CA ALA A 11 6.56 23.63 -2.29
C ALA A 11 7.60 23.71 -3.42
N ARG A 12 8.66 22.89 -3.33
CA ARG A 12 9.58 22.61 -4.44
C ARG A 12 8.97 21.54 -5.34
N PRO A 13 9.06 21.67 -6.67
CA PRO A 13 8.65 20.60 -7.57
C PRO A 13 9.61 19.42 -7.39
N THR A 14 9.10 18.28 -6.93
CA THR A 14 9.84 17.02 -6.94
C THR A 14 10.04 16.60 -8.40
N ALA A 15 11.21 16.93 -8.94
CA ALA A 15 11.74 16.27 -10.12
C ALA A 15 11.68 14.76 -9.87
N ALA A 16 10.95 14.03 -10.73
CA ALA A 16 10.94 12.58 -10.73
C ALA A 16 12.39 12.11 -10.74
N LEU A 17 12.87 11.58 -9.61
CA LEU A 17 14.10 10.83 -9.57
C LEU A 17 13.80 9.52 -10.30
N TRP A 18 14.01 9.54 -11.62
CA TRP A 18 14.25 8.34 -12.39
C TRP A 18 15.56 7.76 -11.87
N THR A 19 15.49 7.03 -10.75
CA THR A 19 16.54 6.07 -10.43
C THR A 19 16.48 5.05 -11.55
N SER A 20 17.42 5.19 -12.49
CA SER A 20 17.74 4.17 -13.48
C SER A 20 17.75 2.84 -12.76
N ALA A 21 16.78 1.98 -13.07
CA ALA A 21 16.83 0.59 -12.69
C ALA A 21 18.20 0.11 -13.17
N ARG A 22 19.08 -0.15 -12.19
CA ARG A 22 20.43 -0.62 -12.47
C ARG A 22 20.27 -1.78 -13.44
N SER A 23 20.99 -1.72 -14.54
CA SER A 23 21.15 -2.81 -15.48
C SER A 23 21.48 -4.09 -14.71
N PHE A 24 20.47 -4.92 -14.44
CA PHE A 24 20.65 -6.24 -13.84
C PHE A 24 21.04 -7.21 -14.95
N GLY A 25 22.24 -6.99 -15.49
CA GLY A 25 23.01 -8.11 -16.02
C GLY A 25 23.40 -8.98 -14.84
N ALA A 26 23.09 -10.28 -14.92
CA ALA A 26 23.42 -11.31 -13.94
C ALA A 26 24.94 -11.51 -13.77
N GLY A 27 25.64 -10.47 -13.32
CA GLY A 27 27.01 -10.54 -12.84
C GLY A 27 27.01 -10.92 -11.37
N PRO A 28 27.95 -11.74 -10.89
CA PRO A 28 28.05 -12.06 -9.48
C PRO A 28 28.20 -10.75 -8.68
N THR A 29 27.19 -10.42 -7.88
CA THR A 29 27.19 -9.24 -7.00
C THR A 29 28.43 -9.27 -6.11
N ARG A 30 28.97 -8.11 -5.75
CA ARG A 30 30.19 -7.96 -4.93
C ARG A 30 30.17 -8.77 -3.62
N LEU A 31 28.97 -9.16 -3.17
CA LEU A 31 28.73 -10.03 -2.02
C LEU A 31 29.03 -11.52 -2.30
N LEU A 32 28.88 -11.99 -3.55
CA LEU A 32 29.30 -13.33 -3.96
C LEU A 32 30.83 -13.51 -3.95
N LEU A 33 31.59 -12.44 -4.21
CA LEU A 33 33.05 -12.45 -4.09
C LEU A 33 33.53 -12.63 -2.63
N GLY A 34 32.71 -12.28 -1.64
CA GLY A 34 33.01 -12.50 -0.23
C GLY A 34 32.87 -13.96 0.22
N LEU A 35 32.08 -14.76 -0.50
CA LEU A 35 31.80 -16.17 -0.16
C LEU A 35 32.95 -17.14 -0.49
N GLU A 36 34.00 -16.65 -1.17
CA GLU A 36 35.21 -17.42 -1.47
C GLU A 36 36.16 -17.54 -0.28
N GLN A 37 35.96 -16.76 0.80
CA GLN A 37 36.82 -16.85 1.97
C GLN A 37 36.41 -18.04 2.86
N VAL A 38 37.19 -19.12 2.76
CA VAL A 38 37.13 -20.33 3.62
C VAL A 38 37.20 -20.01 5.14
N GLN A 39 37.57 -18.78 5.51
CA GLN A 39 37.68 -18.31 6.89
C GLN A 39 36.32 -18.18 7.61
N ASP A 40 35.20 -18.08 6.87
CA ASP A 40 33.86 -17.93 7.45
C ASP A 40 33.13 -19.28 7.70
N VAL A 41 33.77 -20.41 7.39
CA VAL A 41 33.19 -21.74 7.64
C VAL A 41 33.42 -22.11 9.12
N PRO A 42 32.36 -22.32 9.93
CA PRO A 42 32.52 -22.66 11.34
C PRO A 42 33.23 -24.02 11.51
N THR A 43 34.19 -24.08 12.43
CA THR A 43 35.01 -25.25 12.71
C THR A 43 34.18 -26.41 13.29
N SER A 44 34.18 -27.58 12.64
CA SER A 44 33.40 -28.76 13.05
C SER A 44 33.67 -29.23 14.49
N THR A 45 32.60 -29.36 15.28
CA THR A 45 32.60 -29.77 16.70
C THR A 45 32.38 -31.28 16.93
N ASP A 46 32.04 -32.04 15.90
CA ASP A 46 31.33 -33.32 16.11
C ASP A 46 32.24 -34.55 16.30
N ARG A 47 33.55 -34.40 16.11
CA ARG A 47 34.51 -35.49 16.35
C ARG A 47 35.12 -35.41 17.74
N LYS A 48 34.76 -36.38 18.61
CA LYS A 48 35.51 -36.70 19.83
C LYS A 48 36.88 -37.26 19.44
N PRO A 49 37.99 -36.78 20.01
CA PRO A 49 39.32 -37.25 19.65
C PRO A 49 39.56 -38.70 20.14
N THR A 50 39.83 -39.62 19.22
CA THR A 50 40.37 -40.96 19.49
C THR A 50 41.88 -40.95 19.23
N GLY A 51 42.70 -41.15 20.27
CA GLY A 51 44.15 -41.32 20.13
C GLY A 51 44.96 -40.61 21.22
N MET A 52 45.97 -41.31 21.72
CA MET A 52 46.81 -40.92 22.87
C MET A 52 47.86 -39.83 22.53
N HIS A 53 47.66 -39.10 21.43
CA HIS A 53 48.64 -38.16 20.92
C HIS A 53 48.02 -36.83 20.47
N ARG A 54 48.52 -35.78 21.15
CA ARG A 54 48.86 -34.46 20.59
C ARG A 54 47.69 -33.49 20.33
N GLY A 55 47.51 -32.62 21.32
CA GLY A 55 47.65 -31.16 21.15
C GLY A 55 46.53 -30.39 20.43
N PRO A 56 46.35 -29.10 20.74
CA PRO A 56 45.31 -28.27 20.14
C PRO A 56 45.73 -27.84 18.72
N GLY A 57 45.64 -28.76 17.77
CA GLY A 57 45.87 -28.48 16.35
C GLY A 57 44.57 -28.05 15.66
N LYS A 58 44.61 -26.89 14.99
CA LYS A 58 43.52 -26.27 14.21
C LYS A 58 42.77 -27.33 13.37
N ARG A 59 41.50 -27.58 13.72
CA ARG A 59 40.62 -28.51 12.99
C ARG A 59 40.26 -27.88 11.64
N GLN A 60 40.54 -28.55 10.53
CA GLN A 60 40.16 -28.10 9.18
C GLN A 60 38.73 -28.61 8.86
N THR A 61 37.86 -27.73 8.36
CA THR A 61 36.51 -28.09 7.85
C THR A 61 36.64 -28.95 6.61
N ALA A 62 35.83 -30.02 6.49
CA ALA A 62 35.89 -30.89 5.33
C ALA A 62 35.43 -30.12 4.07
N PRO A 63 36.04 -30.35 2.88
CA PRO A 63 35.67 -29.66 1.65
C PRO A 63 34.19 -29.85 1.28
N LYS A 64 33.59 -30.99 1.67
CA LYS A 64 32.16 -31.27 1.48
C LYS A 64 31.26 -30.39 2.36
N GLU A 65 31.65 -30.14 3.61
CA GLU A 65 30.92 -29.25 4.52
C GLU A 65 31.02 -27.80 4.02
N ALA A 66 32.22 -27.36 3.62
CA ALA A 66 32.43 -26.02 3.06
C ALA A 66 31.56 -25.76 1.81
N ALA A 67 31.48 -26.73 0.89
CA ALA A 67 30.63 -26.63 -0.30
C ALA A 67 29.13 -26.52 0.04
N GLN A 68 28.66 -27.27 1.05
CA GLN A 68 27.28 -27.18 1.51
C GLN A 68 26.97 -25.81 2.14
N TYR A 69 27.88 -25.28 2.97
CA TYR A 69 27.73 -23.94 3.53
C TYR A 69 27.71 -22.85 2.46
N GLN A 70 28.60 -22.90 1.47
CA GLN A 70 28.62 -21.96 0.35
C GLN A 70 27.33 -22.04 -0.49
N PHE A 71 26.81 -23.23 -0.73
CA PHE A 71 25.53 -23.41 -1.44
C PHE A 71 24.36 -22.77 -0.68
N ILE A 72 24.24 -23.03 0.63
CA ILE A 72 23.18 -22.43 1.46
C ILE A 72 23.29 -20.91 1.45
N LYS A 73 24.51 -20.36 1.61
CA LYS A 73 24.71 -18.91 1.57
C LYS A 73 24.42 -18.29 0.21
N LYS A 74 24.73 -18.98 -0.88
CA LYS A 74 24.35 -18.54 -2.24
C LYS A 74 22.83 -18.50 -2.39
N TRP A 75 22.12 -19.51 -1.89
CA TRP A 75 20.66 -19.52 -1.87
C TRP A 75 20.08 -18.40 -1.01
N ASP A 76 20.59 -18.20 0.20
CA ASP A 76 20.18 -17.10 1.08
C ASP A 76 20.35 -15.75 0.38
N LEU A 77 21.46 -15.56 -0.35
CA LEU A 77 21.74 -14.32 -1.05
C LEU A 77 20.84 -14.11 -2.27
N GLN A 78 20.63 -15.14 -3.09
CA GLN A 78 19.71 -15.09 -4.21
C GLN A 78 18.27 -14.84 -3.75
N MET A 79 17.86 -15.45 -2.64
CA MET A 79 16.57 -15.21 -2.03
C MET A 79 16.48 -13.77 -1.53
N ARG A 80 17.48 -13.26 -0.81
CA ARG A 80 17.49 -11.86 -0.37
C ARG A 80 17.37 -10.88 -1.53
N GLU A 81 18.11 -11.08 -2.62
CA GLU A 81 18.00 -10.21 -3.81
C GLU A 81 16.57 -10.26 -4.41
N ALA A 82 15.96 -11.44 -4.51
CA ALA A 82 14.60 -11.60 -5.03
C ALA A 82 13.53 -11.04 -4.08
N TRP A 83 13.70 -11.20 -2.76
CA TRP A 83 12.79 -10.68 -1.75
C TRP A 83 12.93 -9.17 -1.61
N ASP A 84 14.14 -8.61 -1.54
CA ASP A 84 14.35 -7.16 -1.37
C ASP A 84 13.66 -6.35 -2.48
N GLU A 85 13.66 -6.86 -3.72
CA GLU A 85 13.01 -6.18 -4.84
C GLU A 85 11.49 -6.39 -4.91
N LEU A 86 11.01 -7.61 -4.61
CA LEU A 86 9.62 -8.01 -4.89
C LEU A 86 8.80 -8.39 -3.66
N GLU A 87 9.34 -8.33 -2.45
CA GLU A 87 8.64 -8.69 -1.22
C GLU A 87 7.35 -7.87 -1.01
N PRO A 88 7.34 -6.53 -1.20
CA PRO A 88 6.11 -5.75 -1.10
C PRO A 88 5.06 -6.13 -2.16
N PHE A 89 5.49 -6.82 -3.23
CA PHE A 89 4.67 -7.15 -4.40
C PHE A 89 4.49 -8.67 -4.59
N LYS A 90 4.83 -9.50 -3.59
CA LYS A 90 4.90 -10.97 -3.68
C LYS A 90 3.58 -11.69 -4.01
N GLY A 91 2.44 -11.00 -3.95
CA GLY A 91 1.12 -11.51 -4.33
C GLY A 91 0.63 -11.09 -5.71
N LEU A 92 1.37 -10.21 -6.41
CA LEU A 92 0.97 -9.69 -7.71
C LEU A 92 1.44 -10.61 -8.85
N PRO A 93 0.66 -10.80 -9.93
CA PRO A 93 1.14 -11.48 -11.12
C PRO A 93 2.33 -10.72 -11.73
N LYS A 94 3.30 -11.46 -12.27
CA LYS A 94 4.44 -10.87 -12.97
C LYS A 94 3.96 -10.23 -14.29
N PRO A 95 4.38 -9.00 -14.61
CA PRO A 95 4.09 -8.41 -15.92
C PRO A 95 4.80 -9.19 -17.04
N LYS A 96 4.36 -8.98 -18.29
CA LYS A 96 5.06 -9.55 -19.46
C LYS A 96 6.47 -8.96 -19.56
N ALA A 97 7.47 -9.84 -19.62
CA ALA A 97 8.86 -9.49 -19.85
C ALA A 97 9.13 -9.32 -21.35
N GLN A 98 8.82 -8.13 -21.87
CA GLN A 98 9.08 -7.73 -23.25
C GLN A 98 9.95 -6.48 -23.27
N PHE A 99 10.77 -6.34 -24.32
CA PHE A 99 11.38 -5.06 -24.62
C PHE A 99 10.27 -4.05 -24.91
N GLY A 100 10.26 -2.91 -24.20
CA GLY A 100 9.24 -1.88 -24.33
C GLY A 100 8.19 -1.86 -23.22
N ASN A 101 8.08 -2.94 -22.45
CA ASN A 101 7.17 -3.02 -21.30
C ASN A 101 7.86 -2.68 -19.97
N GLU A 102 8.97 -1.94 -20.00
CA GLU A 102 9.73 -1.57 -18.80
C GLU A 102 8.88 -0.81 -17.76
N ALA A 103 7.87 -0.07 -18.23
CA ALA A 103 6.96 0.66 -17.38
C ALA A 103 6.17 -0.26 -16.43
N ALA A 104 5.91 -1.51 -16.82
CA ALA A 104 5.19 -2.47 -15.99
C ALA A 104 6.08 -3.09 -14.88
N GLU A 105 7.40 -3.10 -15.06
CA GLU A 105 8.36 -3.63 -14.08
C GLU A 105 8.76 -2.58 -13.03
N VAL A 106 8.68 -1.30 -13.39
CA VAL A 106 8.96 -0.17 -12.49
C VAL A 106 7.92 -0.10 -11.36
N ILE A 107 8.38 0.30 -10.17
CA ILE A 107 7.51 0.63 -9.04
C ILE A 107 6.98 2.07 -9.21
N TRP A 108 5.67 2.21 -9.38
CA TRP A 108 5.02 3.49 -9.62
C TRP A 108 4.67 4.21 -8.32
N PRO A 109 5.14 5.44 -8.10
CA PRO A 109 4.66 6.27 -7.01
C PRO A 109 3.18 6.59 -7.18
N TYR A 110 2.38 6.37 -6.13
CA TYR A 110 0.95 6.66 -6.19
C TYR A 110 0.66 8.13 -6.52
N ALA A 111 1.52 9.07 -6.10
CA ALA A 111 1.42 10.48 -6.48
C ALA A 111 1.44 10.69 -8.01
N LEU A 112 2.31 10.00 -8.75
CA LEU A 112 2.40 10.13 -10.21
C LEU A 112 1.17 9.54 -10.91
N LEU A 113 0.59 8.48 -10.33
CA LEU A 113 -0.67 7.91 -10.81
C LEU A 113 -1.82 8.90 -10.57
N LEU A 114 -1.87 9.58 -9.42
CA LEU A 114 -2.87 10.61 -9.12
C LEU A 114 -2.72 11.88 -9.96
N GLU A 115 -1.50 12.25 -10.37
CA GLU A 115 -1.29 13.36 -11.31
C GLU A 115 -1.81 13.05 -12.71
N ASN A 116 -1.76 11.79 -13.13
CA ASN A 116 -2.13 11.34 -14.48
C ASN A 116 -3.43 10.52 -14.47
N VAL A 117 -4.55 11.13 -14.08
CA VAL A 117 -5.86 10.46 -14.12
C VAL A 117 -6.41 10.47 -15.54
N ILE A 118 -6.23 9.36 -16.26
CA ILE A 118 -6.71 9.20 -17.64
C ILE A 118 -7.88 8.21 -17.63
N LYS A 119 -9.04 8.64 -18.15
CA LYS A 119 -10.23 7.80 -18.31
C LYS A 119 -10.48 7.54 -19.79
N VAL A 120 -10.70 6.27 -20.12
CA VAL A 120 -11.05 5.84 -21.49
C VAL A 120 -12.43 5.20 -21.49
N HIS A 121 -13.02 5.02 -22.67
CA HIS A 121 -14.35 4.45 -22.80
C HIS A 121 -14.41 3.04 -22.16
N PRO A 122 -15.45 2.69 -21.37
CA PRO A 122 -15.53 1.42 -20.62
C PRO A 122 -15.53 0.16 -21.51
N TYR A 123 -15.89 0.29 -22.78
CA TYR A 123 -15.85 -0.81 -23.75
C TYR A 123 -14.47 -1.06 -24.36
N THR A 124 -13.49 -0.22 -24.05
CA THR A 124 -12.10 -0.42 -24.49
C THR A 124 -11.55 -1.68 -23.83
N LYS A 125 -10.99 -2.59 -24.64
CA LYS A 125 -10.46 -3.86 -24.17
C LYS A 125 -8.98 -3.78 -23.84
N SER A 126 -8.19 -3.34 -24.81
CA SER A 126 -6.72 -3.35 -24.74
C SER A 126 -6.13 -2.19 -25.55
N ILE A 127 -4.97 -1.69 -25.13
CA ILE A 127 -4.20 -0.67 -25.84
C ILE A 127 -2.75 -1.17 -25.96
N TYR A 128 -2.27 -1.32 -27.20
CA TYR A 128 -0.90 -1.76 -27.48
C TYR A 128 -0.12 -0.64 -28.16
N VAL A 129 1.09 -0.34 -27.70
CA VAL A 129 2.00 0.63 -28.34
C VAL A 129 3.19 -0.11 -28.93
N TYR A 130 3.35 -0.03 -30.25
CA TYR A 130 4.47 -0.65 -30.96
C TYR A 130 5.40 0.44 -31.49
N TYR A 131 6.70 0.32 -31.18
CA TYR A 131 7.72 1.23 -31.69
C TYR A 131 9.00 0.47 -32.02
N SER A 132 9.80 0.99 -32.95
CA SER A 132 11.05 0.35 -33.37
C SER A 132 12.21 0.69 -32.43
N GLN A 133 13.21 -0.19 -32.38
CA GLN A 133 14.48 0.07 -31.70
C GLN A 133 15.33 1.09 -32.46
N ARG A 134 15.30 1.05 -33.81
CA ARG A 134 16.16 1.87 -34.67
C ARG A 134 15.34 2.57 -35.74
N GLN A 135 15.73 3.81 -36.03
CA GLN A 135 15.15 4.66 -37.07
C GLN A 135 16.28 5.23 -37.92
N SER A 136 16.01 5.44 -39.20
CA SER A 136 16.96 6.02 -40.15
C SER A 136 16.75 7.52 -40.36
N THR A 137 15.53 8.02 -40.15
CA THR A 137 15.20 9.43 -40.35
C THR A 137 15.07 10.18 -39.02
N PRO A 138 15.42 11.49 -38.96
CA PRO A 138 15.22 12.30 -37.76
C PRO A 138 13.75 12.38 -37.31
N LEU A 139 12.80 12.34 -38.27
CA LEU A 139 11.37 12.33 -37.98
C LEU A 139 10.92 10.99 -37.39
N GLY A 140 11.42 9.86 -37.91
CA GLY A 140 11.15 8.56 -37.32
C GLY A 140 11.72 8.42 -35.92
N GLU A 141 12.94 8.92 -35.68
CA GLU A 141 13.53 8.95 -34.34
C GLU A 141 12.68 9.80 -33.36
N LEU A 142 12.15 10.94 -33.82
CA LEU A 142 11.20 11.74 -33.03
C LEU A 142 9.91 10.95 -32.74
N ALA A 143 9.34 10.28 -33.75
CA ALA A 143 8.14 9.47 -33.61
C ALA A 143 8.33 8.32 -32.61
N ALA A 144 9.46 7.60 -32.68
CA ALA A 144 9.79 6.52 -31.75
C ALA A 144 9.97 7.03 -30.32
N ARG A 145 10.63 8.19 -30.13
CA ARG A 145 10.74 8.84 -28.81
C ARG A 145 9.40 9.27 -28.24
N VAL A 146 8.50 9.79 -29.08
CA VAL A 146 7.12 10.14 -28.71
C VAL A 146 6.34 8.88 -28.28
N ALA A 147 6.38 7.81 -29.08
CA ALA A 147 5.71 6.55 -28.76
C ALA A 147 6.24 5.94 -27.45
N LYS A 148 7.56 5.93 -27.26
CA LYS A 148 8.20 5.50 -26.01
C LYS A 148 7.82 6.40 -24.83
N ARG A 149 7.67 7.71 -25.02
CA ARG A 149 7.19 8.60 -23.96
C ARG A 149 5.75 8.28 -23.58
N VAL A 150 4.88 7.97 -24.56
CA VAL A 150 3.50 7.55 -24.30
C VAL A 150 3.48 6.23 -23.52
N SER A 151 4.29 5.24 -23.92
CA SER A 151 4.36 3.95 -23.21
C SER A 151 4.78 4.11 -21.75
N GLN A 152 5.81 4.94 -21.52
CA GLN A 152 6.37 5.15 -20.18
C GLN A 152 5.57 6.10 -19.30
N ALA A 153 4.82 7.05 -19.87
CA ALA A 153 4.13 8.08 -19.10
C ALA A 153 2.65 7.77 -18.86
N TYR A 154 1.96 7.17 -19.83
CA TYR A 154 0.49 7.18 -19.85
C TYR A 154 -0.15 5.79 -19.84
N LEU A 155 0.53 4.72 -20.30
CA LEU A 155 -0.07 3.39 -20.31
C LEU A 155 -0.40 2.87 -18.89
N ILE A 156 0.56 2.93 -17.97
CA ILE A 156 0.33 2.46 -16.60
C ILE A 156 -0.76 3.28 -15.89
N PRO A 157 -0.80 4.62 -15.98
CA PRO A 157 -1.94 5.37 -15.47
C PRO A 157 -3.28 5.00 -16.13
N ILE A 158 -3.32 4.72 -17.43
CA ILE A 158 -4.55 4.26 -18.11
C ILE A 158 -5.07 2.95 -17.49
N THR A 159 -4.24 1.90 -17.38
CA THR A 159 -4.71 0.63 -16.79
C THR A 159 -4.98 0.76 -15.28
N PHE A 160 -4.22 1.59 -14.57
CA PHE A 160 -4.43 1.85 -13.15
C PHE A 160 -5.82 2.46 -12.89
N HIS A 161 -6.19 3.49 -13.66
CA HIS A 161 -7.47 4.20 -13.51
C HIS A 161 -8.64 3.55 -14.26
N ASN A 162 -8.37 2.61 -15.16
CA ASN A 162 -9.36 1.83 -15.90
C ASN A 162 -9.01 0.35 -15.75
N SER A 163 -9.42 -0.25 -14.63
CA SER A 163 -9.03 -1.60 -14.23
C SER A 163 -9.39 -2.71 -15.22
N HIS A 164 -10.32 -2.46 -16.15
CA HIS A 164 -10.72 -3.40 -17.19
C HIS A 164 -9.84 -3.32 -18.45
N VAL A 165 -9.01 -2.28 -18.62
CA VAL A 165 -8.20 -2.08 -19.83
C VAL A 165 -6.83 -2.69 -19.64
N TYR A 166 -6.44 -3.58 -20.54
CA TYR A 166 -5.09 -4.11 -20.59
C TYR A 166 -4.19 -3.20 -21.43
N VAL A 167 -2.97 -2.92 -20.97
CA VAL A 167 -2.01 -2.08 -21.69
C VAL A 167 -0.70 -2.82 -21.86
N GLU A 168 -0.07 -2.64 -23.01
CA GLU A 168 1.21 -3.28 -23.32
C GLU A 168 1.99 -2.39 -24.29
N ALA A 169 3.30 -2.40 -24.16
CA ALA A 169 4.19 -1.73 -25.09
C ALA A 169 5.28 -2.70 -25.52
N GLU A 170 5.60 -2.67 -26.81
CA GLU A 170 6.59 -3.56 -27.40
C GLU A 170 7.53 -2.77 -28.31
N MET A 171 8.82 -2.96 -28.08
CA MET A 171 9.91 -2.42 -28.88
C MET A 171 10.36 -3.48 -29.89
N LEU A 172 10.03 -3.25 -31.15
CA LEU A 172 10.37 -4.14 -32.27
C LEU A 172 11.83 -3.94 -32.67
N LEU A 173 12.59 -5.04 -32.81
CA LEU A 173 14.00 -5.03 -33.19
C LEU A 173 14.20 -4.87 -34.71
N GLU A 174 13.55 -3.87 -35.28
CA GLU A 174 13.55 -3.56 -36.71
C GLU A 174 13.87 -2.09 -36.98
N TYR A 175 14.20 -1.78 -38.24
CA TYR A 175 14.20 -0.40 -38.73
C TYR A 175 12.80 -0.04 -39.21
N SER A 176 12.13 0.85 -38.49
CA SER A 176 10.81 1.36 -38.88
C SER A 176 10.68 2.83 -38.48
N GLU A 177 10.06 3.64 -39.34
CA GLU A 177 9.93 5.09 -39.13
C GLU A 177 8.58 5.48 -38.51
N THR A 178 7.62 4.57 -38.46
CA THR A 178 6.24 4.89 -38.04
C THR A 178 5.81 3.92 -36.94
N PRO A 179 5.96 4.29 -35.65
CA PRO A 179 5.31 3.59 -34.55
C PRO A 179 3.79 3.67 -34.67
N TRP A 180 3.07 2.73 -34.04
CA TRP A 180 1.61 2.75 -34.02
C TRP A 180 1.04 2.27 -32.69
N VAL A 181 -0.20 2.69 -32.44
CA VAL A 181 -0.99 2.25 -31.29
C VAL A 181 -2.20 1.46 -31.81
N VAL A 182 -2.47 0.31 -31.22
CA VAL A 182 -3.66 -0.51 -31.51
C VAL A 182 -4.61 -0.44 -30.33
N VAL A 183 -5.81 0.08 -30.57
CA VAL A 183 -6.89 0.12 -29.58
C VAL A 183 -7.91 -0.95 -29.94
N HIS A 184 -8.16 -1.89 -29.02
CA HIS A 184 -9.18 -2.92 -29.17
C HIS A 184 -10.41 -2.59 -28.33
N CYS A 185 -11.59 -2.97 -28.81
CA CYS A 185 -12.84 -2.94 -28.08
C CYS A 185 -13.28 -4.35 -27.67
N LEU A 186 -14.16 -4.44 -26.68
CA LEU A 186 -14.72 -5.69 -26.18
C LEU A 186 -15.57 -6.44 -27.23
N ASP A 187 -16.15 -5.74 -28.21
CA ASP A 187 -16.89 -6.34 -29.32
C ASP A 187 -16.00 -6.93 -30.43
N GLY A 188 -14.67 -6.85 -30.29
CA GLY A 188 -13.69 -7.34 -31.25
C GLY A 188 -13.27 -6.31 -32.32
N THR A 189 -13.89 -5.13 -32.37
CA THR A 189 -13.44 -4.06 -33.25
C THR A 189 -12.11 -3.47 -32.78
N HIS A 190 -11.34 -2.87 -33.69
CA HIS A 190 -10.06 -2.25 -33.37
C HIS A 190 -9.78 -1.04 -34.28
N LYS A 191 -8.91 -0.15 -33.81
CA LYS A 191 -8.42 1.01 -34.58
C LYS A 191 -6.91 1.14 -34.40
N LEU A 192 -6.23 1.43 -35.50
CA LEU A 192 -4.79 1.69 -35.54
C LEU A 192 -4.55 3.20 -35.62
N ILE A 193 -3.67 3.70 -34.75
CA ILE A 193 -3.30 5.12 -34.67
C ILE A 193 -1.80 5.22 -34.95
N PRO A 194 -1.38 5.72 -36.12
CA PRO A 194 0.04 5.93 -36.40
C PRO A 194 0.57 7.14 -35.62
N VAL A 195 1.79 7.04 -35.10
CA VAL A 195 2.47 8.14 -34.40
C VAL A 195 3.21 8.99 -35.42
N LYS A 196 2.70 10.20 -35.68
CA LYS A 196 3.22 11.12 -36.69
C LYS A 196 3.43 12.52 -36.11
N PRO A 197 4.50 12.75 -35.31
CA PRO A 197 4.76 14.07 -34.74
C PRO A 197 5.15 15.07 -35.83
N GLN A 198 4.87 16.35 -35.58
CA GLN A 198 5.28 17.43 -36.48
C GLN A 198 6.77 17.76 -36.31
N ALA A 199 7.41 18.20 -37.40
CA ALA A 199 8.79 18.65 -37.35
C ALA A 199 8.93 19.84 -36.38
N GLY A 200 9.81 19.72 -35.37
CA GLY A 200 10.06 20.76 -34.36
C GLY A 200 9.19 20.67 -33.10
N GLN A 201 8.22 19.75 -33.05
CA GLN A 201 7.41 19.51 -31.86
C GLN A 201 8.24 18.90 -30.72
N THR A 202 7.96 19.28 -29.47
CA THR A 202 8.62 18.63 -28.33
C THR A 202 8.09 17.20 -28.12
N VAL A 203 8.92 16.31 -27.57
CA VAL A 203 8.49 14.92 -27.28
C VAL A 203 7.28 14.87 -26.34
N LYS A 204 7.19 15.83 -25.40
CA LYS A 204 6.08 15.93 -24.46
C LYS A 204 4.78 16.31 -25.17
N GLU A 205 4.79 17.38 -25.97
CA GLU A 205 3.62 17.81 -26.74
C GLU A 205 3.16 16.73 -27.72
N GLY A 206 4.10 16.07 -28.41
CA GLY A 206 3.78 14.95 -29.29
C GLY A 206 3.16 13.77 -28.54
N ALA A 207 3.61 13.48 -27.32
CA ALA A 207 3.04 12.41 -26.51
C ALA A 207 1.63 12.75 -26.00
N GLU A 208 1.37 14.02 -25.65
CA GLU A 208 0.03 14.50 -25.27
C GLU A 208 -0.94 14.49 -26.46
N GLU A 209 -0.47 14.85 -27.66
CA GLU A 209 -1.26 14.74 -28.90
C GLU A 209 -1.64 13.29 -29.20
N VAL A 210 -0.67 12.36 -29.13
CA VAL A 210 -0.94 10.92 -29.29
C VAL A 210 -1.88 10.41 -28.22
N LEU A 211 -1.72 10.83 -26.96
CA LEU A 211 -2.64 10.47 -25.87
C LEU A 211 -4.08 10.92 -26.18
N ASN A 212 -4.27 12.16 -26.62
CA ASN A 212 -5.58 12.68 -27.03
C ASN A 212 -6.15 11.88 -28.20
N GLY A 213 -5.31 11.50 -29.17
CA GLY A 213 -5.68 10.60 -30.26
C GLY A 213 -6.14 9.22 -29.78
N ILE A 214 -5.45 8.62 -28.80
CA ILE A 214 -5.83 7.35 -28.17
C ILE A 214 -7.19 7.48 -27.47
N VAL A 215 -7.39 8.52 -26.66
CA VAL A 215 -8.66 8.74 -25.94
C VAL A 215 -9.81 8.95 -26.93
N SER A 216 -9.61 9.76 -27.98
CA SER A 216 -10.61 9.95 -29.05
C SER A 216 -10.95 8.63 -29.74
N ALA A 217 -9.94 7.84 -30.11
CA ALA A 217 -10.15 6.52 -30.71
C ALA A 217 -10.91 5.56 -29.79
N CYS A 218 -10.59 5.53 -28.49
CA CYS A 218 -11.32 4.72 -27.51
C CYS A 218 -12.81 5.12 -27.45
N ASN A 219 -13.09 6.43 -27.44
CA ASN A 219 -14.46 6.95 -27.44
C ASN A 219 -15.21 6.65 -28.74
N GLU A 220 -14.57 6.83 -29.89
CA GLU A 220 -15.18 6.55 -31.19
C GLU A 220 -15.54 5.07 -31.35
N ILE A 221 -14.60 4.16 -31.05
CA ILE A 221 -14.86 2.71 -31.14
C ILE A 221 -15.91 2.30 -30.09
N GLY A 222 -15.81 2.84 -28.88
CA GLY A 222 -16.74 2.56 -27.80
C GLY A 222 -18.18 2.98 -28.12
N ASN A 223 -18.36 4.16 -28.72
CA ASN A 223 -19.67 4.66 -29.16
C ASN A 223 -20.20 3.92 -30.40
N ALA A 224 -19.32 3.31 -31.20
CA ALA A 224 -19.69 2.53 -32.38
C ALA A 224 -20.12 1.08 -32.07
N VAL A 225 -20.09 0.67 -30.80
CA VAL A 225 -20.50 -0.68 -30.37
C VAL A 225 -21.97 -0.94 -30.71
N LYS A 226 -22.21 -1.99 -31.51
CA LYS A 226 -23.56 -2.35 -31.99
C LYS A 226 -24.47 -2.88 -30.88
N ASN A 227 -23.93 -3.72 -29.98
CA ASN A 227 -24.68 -4.41 -28.92
C ASN A 227 -24.22 -3.98 -27.51
N PRO A 228 -24.54 -2.77 -27.04
CA PRO A 228 -24.01 -2.24 -25.77
C PRO A 228 -24.41 -3.09 -24.54
N LYS A 229 -25.60 -3.70 -24.52
CA LYS A 229 -26.04 -4.56 -23.39
C LYS A 229 -25.20 -5.82 -23.25
N GLU A 230 -24.85 -6.46 -24.36
CA GLU A 230 -24.02 -7.67 -24.38
C GLU A 230 -22.58 -7.32 -23.98
N VAL A 231 -22.04 -6.25 -24.54
CA VAL A 231 -20.70 -5.76 -24.20
C VAL A 231 -20.60 -5.33 -22.74
N MET A 232 -21.66 -4.74 -22.18
CA MET A 232 -21.71 -4.43 -20.75
C MET A 232 -21.66 -5.69 -19.88
N ARG A 233 -22.34 -6.77 -20.28
CA ARG A 233 -22.22 -8.07 -19.58
C ARG A 233 -20.79 -8.61 -19.66
N LEU A 234 -20.17 -8.55 -20.85
CA LEU A 234 -18.77 -8.93 -21.01
C LEU A 234 -17.83 -8.10 -20.14
N LEU A 235 -18.10 -6.80 -19.97
CA LEU A 235 -17.34 -5.93 -19.07
C LEU A 235 -17.50 -6.35 -17.60
N SER A 236 -18.72 -6.64 -17.16
CA SER A 236 -19.00 -7.08 -15.78
C SER A 236 -18.33 -8.41 -15.42
N GLU A 237 -18.26 -9.36 -16.36
CA GLU A 237 -17.61 -10.66 -16.16
C GLU A 237 -16.08 -10.61 -16.33
N ARG A 238 -15.53 -9.47 -16.79
CA ARG A 238 -14.11 -9.37 -17.09
C ARG A 238 -13.29 -9.15 -15.81
N PRO A 239 -12.20 -9.92 -15.59
CA PRO A 239 -11.32 -9.69 -14.45
C PRO A 239 -10.53 -8.38 -14.59
N LEU A 240 -10.00 -7.91 -13.46
CA LEU A 240 -9.10 -6.76 -13.39
C LEU A 240 -7.81 -7.06 -14.17
N GLN A 241 -7.40 -6.15 -15.05
CA GLN A 241 -6.22 -6.26 -15.90
C GLN A 241 -4.98 -5.61 -15.27
N ASN A 242 -5.17 -4.72 -14.29
CA ASN A 242 -4.12 -3.92 -13.66
C ASN A 242 -3.45 -4.61 -12.45
N GLN A 243 -3.68 -5.91 -12.24
CA GLN A 243 -3.18 -6.65 -11.08
C GLN A 243 -1.64 -6.73 -11.02
N TYR A 244 -0.95 -6.60 -12.15
CA TYR A 244 0.52 -6.65 -12.21
C TYR A 244 1.19 -5.33 -11.82
N VAL A 245 0.43 -4.24 -11.69
CA VAL A 245 0.98 -2.89 -11.46
C VAL A 245 1.56 -2.80 -10.05
N ARG A 246 2.85 -2.51 -9.97
CA ARG A 246 3.58 -2.33 -8.69
C ARG A 246 3.42 -0.90 -8.21
N VAL A 247 2.49 -0.67 -7.28
CA VAL A 247 2.20 0.67 -6.74
C VAL A 247 2.87 0.87 -5.40
N ASN A 248 3.62 1.95 -5.25
CA ASN A 248 4.11 2.43 -3.96
C ASN A 248 3.11 3.43 -3.37
N TYR A 249 2.36 3.02 -2.36
CA TYR A 249 1.33 3.82 -1.67
C TYR A 249 1.90 4.81 -0.62
N GLN A 250 3.20 5.11 -0.64
CA GLN A 250 3.88 6.21 0.05
C GLN A 250 3.31 6.60 1.43
N TRP A 251 2.44 7.61 1.50
CA TRP A 251 1.81 8.12 2.73
C TRP A 251 0.27 8.15 2.65
N TYR A 252 -0.31 7.61 1.57
CA TYR A 252 -1.74 7.71 1.32
C TYR A 252 -2.54 6.65 2.10
N GLY A 253 -1.92 5.52 2.44
CA GLY A 253 -2.58 4.38 3.06
C GLY A 253 -2.45 3.12 2.19
N ASP A 254 -2.16 2.00 2.84
CA ASP A 254 -1.95 0.72 2.17
C ASP A 254 -3.29 0.11 1.76
N THR A 255 -4.31 0.28 2.61
CA THR A 255 -5.68 -0.17 2.34
C THR A 255 -6.51 0.91 1.62
N PRO A 256 -7.50 0.53 0.79
CA PRO A 256 -8.46 1.48 0.23
C PRO A 256 -9.14 2.34 1.31
N GLU A 257 -9.46 1.76 2.47
CA GLU A 257 -10.11 2.43 3.60
C GLU A 257 -9.23 3.55 4.18
N GLU A 258 -7.92 3.32 4.34
CA GLU A 258 -6.97 4.36 4.76
C GLU A 258 -6.88 5.49 3.73
N ARG A 259 -6.80 5.14 2.44
CA ARG A 259 -6.74 6.13 1.34
C ARG A 259 -7.99 7.00 1.29
N MET A 260 -9.15 6.43 1.60
CA MET A 260 -10.44 7.10 1.59
C MET A 260 -10.88 7.56 2.98
N SER A 261 -10.00 7.53 3.99
CA SER A 261 -10.35 7.88 5.38
C SER A 261 -10.87 9.31 5.57
N HIS A 262 -10.57 10.19 4.61
CA HIS A 262 -11.05 11.57 4.56
C HIS A 262 -12.45 11.71 3.90
N LEU A 263 -13.04 10.61 3.44
CA LEU A 263 -14.35 10.54 2.78
C LEU A 263 -15.27 9.59 3.54
N VAL A 264 -16.59 9.79 3.41
CA VAL A 264 -17.59 8.87 3.95
C VAL A 264 -17.91 7.80 2.90
N LYS A 265 -17.70 6.52 3.24
CA LYS A 265 -18.06 5.37 2.39
C LYS A 265 -19.51 4.95 2.66
N TRP A 266 -20.42 5.39 1.79
CA TRP A 266 -21.84 4.99 1.86
C TRP A 266 -22.11 3.63 1.20
N ASP A 267 -21.30 3.26 0.21
CA ASP A 267 -21.41 2.00 -0.52
C ASP A 267 -20.71 0.89 0.27
N TYR A 268 -21.41 0.35 1.27
CA TYR A 268 -20.97 -0.81 2.04
C TYR A 268 -22.03 -1.91 1.98
N GLU A 269 -21.57 -3.16 1.91
CA GLU A 269 -22.46 -4.31 1.99
C GLU A 269 -22.69 -4.65 3.48
N PRO A 270 -23.94 -4.74 3.97
CA PRO A 270 -24.21 -5.02 5.38
C PRO A 270 -23.56 -6.32 5.88
N GLU A 271 -23.46 -7.33 5.01
CA GLU A 271 -22.86 -8.63 5.33
C GLU A 271 -21.35 -8.52 5.64
N GLU A 272 -20.65 -7.58 4.97
CA GLU A 272 -19.21 -7.34 5.18
C GLU A 272 -18.93 -6.54 6.45
N VAL A 273 -19.86 -5.64 6.84
CA VAL A 273 -19.67 -4.75 8.00
C VAL A 273 -19.96 -5.44 9.33
N VAL A 274 -20.83 -6.45 9.35
CA VAL A 274 -21.20 -7.17 10.58
C VAL A 274 -20.01 -8.00 11.10
N PRO A 275 -19.43 -7.70 12.29
CA PRO A 275 -18.27 -8.43 12.77
C PRO A 275 -18.59 -9.90 13.06
N GLN A 276 -17.82 -10.81 12.46
CA GLN A 276 -17.97 -12.26 12.60
C GLN A 276 -17.10 -12.80 13.75
N LEU A 277 -17.32 -12.25 14.95
CA LEU A 277 -16.58 -12.60 16.17
C LEU A 277 -17.54 -13.05 17.28
N ARG A 278 -17.11 -14.01 18.10
CA ARG A 278 -17.79 -14.30 19.37
C ARG A 278 -17.74 -13.04 20.24
N ASN A 279 -18.83 -12.73 20.95
CA ASN A 279 -18.95 -11.50 21.76
C ASN A 279 -18.70 -10.21 20.96
N ARG A 280 -19.03 -10.18 19.66
CA ARG A 280 -18.86 -8.99 18.80
C ARG A 280 -19.36 -7.69 19.42
N THR A 281 -20.51 -7.70 20.11
CA THR A 281 -21.04 -6.50 20.77
C THR A 281 -20.10 -5.98 21.85
N GLN A 282 -19.51 -6.86 22.67
CA GLN A 282 -18.51 -6.48 23.66
C GLN A 282 -17.29 -5.83 22.99
N HIS A 283 -16.75 -6.46 21.94
CA HIS A 283 -15.62 -5.91 21.21
C HIS A 283 -15.90 -4.55 20.58
N VAL A 284 -17.09 -4.37 19.98
CA VAL A 284 -17.49 -3.09 19.38
C VAL A 284 -17.65 -1.99 20.44
N LEU A 285 -18.26 -2.31 21.59
CA LEU A 285 -18.36 -1.37 22.71
C LEU A 285 -16.98 -0.96 23.24
N ASP A 286 -16.06 -1.93 23.38
CA ASP A 286 -14.68 -1.68 23.80
C ASP A 286 -13.93 -0.79 22.78
N TRP A 287 -14.08 -1.04 21.48
CA TRP A 287 -13.46 -0.21 20.41
C TRP A 287 -14.00 1.21 20.35
N MET A 288 -15.31 1.38 20.55
CA MET A 288 -15.97 2.68 20.55
C MET A 288 -15.80 3.44 21.87
N ASN A 289 -15.32 2.78 22.93
CA ASN A 289 -15.34 3.27 24.30
C ASN A 289 -16.75 3.77 24.71
N TYR A 290 -17.76 2.98 24.38
CA TYR A 290 -19.16 3.23 24.69
C TYR A 290 -19.66 2.18 25.68
N ASP A 291 -20.38 2.60 26.73
CA ASP A 291 -20.80 1.72 27.82
C ASP A 291 -21.95 0.78 27.45
N GLY A 292 -22.69 1.07 26.38
CA GLY A 292 -23.86 0.30 25.98
C GLY A 292 -24.99 0.32 27.03
N ASN A 293 -25.01 1.32 27.90
CA ASN A 293 -25.89 1.40 29.08
C ASN A 293 -25.71 0.22 30.07
N LEU A 294 -24.52 -0.40 30.12
CA LEU A 294 -24.21 -1.47 31.07
C LEU A 294 -23.83 -0.90 32.46
N PRO A 295 -24.15 -1.59 33.57
CA PRO A 295 -23.77 -1.13 34.89
C PRO A 295 -22.25 -1.19 35.10
N THR A 296 -21.70 -0.21 35.82
CA THR A 296 -20.27 -0.18 36.17
C THR A 296 -19.85 -1.40 36.99
N HIS A 297 -18.66 -1.95 36.71
CA HIS A 297 -18.12 -3.09 37.46
C HIS A 297 -17.88 -2.76 38.95
N ASN A 298 -18.05 -3.74 39.84
CA ASN A 298 -17.93 -3.51 41.30
C ASN A 298 -16.53 -3.01 41.73
N SER A 299 -15.48 -3.40 41.02
CA SER A 299 -14.12 -2.88 41.26
C SER A 299 -14.04 -1.36 41.11
N VAL A 300 -14.80 -0.77 40.18
CA VAL A 300 -14.90 0.69 40.02
C VAL A 300 -15.47 1.31 41.29
N ARG A 301 -16.55 0.73 41.85
CA ARG A 301 -17.14 1.20 43.12
C ARG A 301 -16.18 1.08 44.29
N VAL A 302 -15.42 -0.01 44.38
CA VAL A 302 -14.38 -0.21 45.41
C VAL A 302 -13.26 0.82 45.27
N ASN A 303 -12.79 1.06 44.04
CA ASN A 303 -11.77 2.07 43.76
C ASN A 303 -12.26 3.49 44.09
N ILE A 304 -13.50 3.85 43.71
CA ILE A 304 -14.11 5.13 44.09
C ILE A 304 -14.13 5.32 45.60
N ARG A 305 -14.52 4.29 46.36
CA ARG A 305 -14.51 4.36 47.85
C ARG A 305 -13.10 4.53 48.40
N ARG A 306 -12.10 3.86 47.81
CA ARG A 306 -10.69 4.00 48.20
C ARG A 306 -10.17 5.42 47.92
N GLU A 307 -10.44 5.97 46.74
CA GLU A 307 -10.04 7.35 46.40
C GLU A 307 -10.79 8.38 47.25
N ALA A 308 -12.09 8.18 47.52
CA ALA A 308 -12.85 9.03 48.43
C ALA A 308 -12.28 9.02 49.87
N ALA A 309 -11.78 7.87 50.34
CA ALA A 309 -11.10 7.78 51.64
C ALA A 309 -9.76 8.53 51.65
N ARG A 310 -8.99 8.49 50.54
CA ARG A 310 -7.75 9.28 50.38
C ARG A 310 -8.03 10.79 50.34
N MET A 311 -9.12 11.19 49.69
CA MET A 311 -9.54 12.59 49.53
C MET A 311 -10.38 13.13 50.70
N ARG A 312 -10.57 12.37 51.79
CA ARG A 312 -11.47 12.73 52.89
C ARG A 312 -11.07 14.00 53.67
N LYS A 313 -9.97 14.66 53.32
CA LYS A 313 -9.54 15.95 53.85
C LYS A 313 -9.84 17.01 52.79
N PRO A 314 -10.67 18.05 53.05
CA PRO A 314 -10.83 18.74 54.33
C PRO A 314 -12.19 18.52 55.03
N ASN A 315 -12.23 18.89 56.33
CA ASN A 315 -13.40 18.78 57.21
C ASN A 315 -14.53 19.70 56.72
N VAL A 316 -15.74 19.17 56.46
CA VAL A 316 -16.89 19.93 55.90
C VAL A 316 -17.87 20.41 56.99
N SER A 317 -17.41 20.61 58.22
CA SER A 317 -18.27 21.09 59.32
C SER A 317 -18.41 22.61 59.31
N ALA A 318 -19.60 23.13 59.02
CA ALA A 318 -19.93 24.55 59.19
C ALA A 318 -20.51 24.81 60.59
N GLY A 319 -20.08 25.89 61.25
CA GLY A 319 -20.38 26.21 62.65
C GLY A 319 -21.86 26.04 63.04
N PRO A 320 -22.80 26.85 62.52
CA PRO A 320 -24.22 26.75 62.91
C PRO A 320 -24.86 25.40 62.58
N LYS A 321 -24.35 24.69 61.55
CA LYS A 321 -24.84 23.35 61.19
C LYS A 321 -24.46 22.31 62.23
N THR A 322 -23.45 22.54 63.07
CA THR A 322 -23.07 21.59 64.14
C THR A 322 -24.20 21.34 65.14
N PHE A 323 -25.04 22.35 65.43
CA PHE A 323 -26.23 22.19 66.26
C PHE A 323 -27.18 21.13 65.68
N PHE A 324 -27.50 21.22 64.39
CA PHE A 324 -28.36 20.25 63.71
C PHE A 324 -27.65 18.90 63.49
N ASN A 325 -26.35 18.90 63.19
CA ASN A 325 -25.56 17.68 63.01
C ASN A 325 -25.44 16.87 64.31
N SER A 326 -25.56 17.52 65.48
CA SER A 326 -25.55 16.86 66.78
C SER A 326 -26.75 15.94 67.01
N SER A 327 -27.86 16.14 66.29
CA SER A 327 -29.09 15.32 66.39
C SER A 327 -28.88 13.82 66.09
N GLY A 328 -27.83 13.48 65.34
CA GLY A 328 -27.43 12.08 65.11
C GLY A 328 -26.83 11.41 66.35
N SER A 329 -26.25 12.18 67.26
CA SER A 329 -25.76 11.72 68.56
C SER A 329 -26.88 11.81 69.59
N ARG A 330 -27.67 10.74 69.69
CA ARG A 330 -28.88 10.65 70.52
C ARG A 330 -28.54 10.58 72.03
N ALA A 331 -28.02 11.66 72.59
CA ALA A 331 -27.62 11.73 74.01
C ALA A 331 -28.81 11.85 74.98
N ASN A 332 -30.01 12.19 74.49
CA ASN A 332 -31.19 12.32 75.32
C ASN A 332 -31.82 10.94 75.60
N ALA A 333 -32.00 10.59 76.87
CA ALA A 333 -32.61 9.32 77.32
C ALA A 333 -34.04 9.10 76.78
N ARG A 334 -34.73 10.16 76.33
CA ARG A 334 -36.06 10.08 75.69
C ARG A 334 -36.01 9.56 74.24
N THR A 335 -34.82 9.37 73.66
CA THR A 335 -34.69 9.03 72.25
C THR A 335 -34.74 7.52 72.02
N ALA A 336 -35.91 7.00 71.67
CA ALA A 336 -36.07 5.59 71.36
C ALA A 336 -35.42 5.23 70.00
N ARG A 337 -34.80 4.04 69.91
CA ARG A 337 -34.18 3.51 68.67
C ARG A 337 -35.24 3.05 67.66
N PHE A 338 -36.24 2.35 68.15
CA PHE A 338 -37.44 1.93 67.44
C PHE A 338 -38.59 2.74 68.04
N ASN A 339 -39.45 3.33 67.22
CA ASN A 339 -40.35 4.45 67.55
C ASN A 339 -39.64 5.82 67.61
N ASN A 340 -39.33 6.35 66.42
CA ASN A 340 -38.98 7.78 66.24
C ASN A 340 -40.16 8.74 66.52
N SER A 341 -41.24 8.22 67.08
CA SER A 341 -42.49 8.92 67.36
C SER A 341 -42.66 9.03 68.87
N ARG A 342 -42.37 10.25 69.37
CA ARG A 342 -42.96 10.84 70.59
C ARG A 342 -42.99 9.91 71.79
N SER A 343 -42.06 10.09 72.73
CA SER A 343 -42.30 9.70 74.13
C SER A 343 -43.70 10.17 74.51
N SER A 344 -44.58 9.23 74.85
CA SER A 344 -45.93 9.55 75.32
C SER A 344 -45.78 10.48 76.52
N GLN A 345 -46.10 11.76 76.32
CA GLN A 345 -46.24 12.71 77.41
C GLN A 345 -47.46 12.26 78.21
N SER A 346 -47.21 11.68 79.38
CA SER A 346 -48.06 11.86 80.56
C SER A 346 -47.71 13.18 81.22
#